data_AF-A0A8G2HXW1-F1
#
_entry.id   AF-A0A8G2HXW1-F1
#
_cell.length_a   1.000
_cell.length_b   1.000
_cell.length_c   1.000
_cell.angle_alpha   90.00
_cell.angle_beta   90.00
_cell.angle_gamma   90.00
#
_symmetry.space_group_name_H-M   'P 1'
#
loop_
_entity.id
_entity.type
_entity.pdbx_description
1 polymer ?
#
loop_
_entity_poly.entity_id
_entity_poly.type
_entity_poly.pdbx_seq_one_letter_code
_entity_poly.pdbx_strand_id
1 'polypeptide(L)'
;MQNLLRTSVQENKIFQSLSSQTKSILLKKIMRYKKNDYLQFSTFEDTHISKQEFYILMSDLEDKKLVSKVLEVYSPYTKNSTGLILDEIIHFNDTLICDETDEDFEITPDNVKVKYKVII
;
A
#
# COMPACT_ATOMS: atom_id res chain seq x y z
N MET A 1 -3.45 -1.13 20.51
CA MET A 1 -3.29 -1.50 19.09
C MET A 1 -2.24 -0.65 18.37
N GLN A 2 -2.29 0.69 18.40
CA GLN A 2 -1.24 1.55 17.80
C GLN A 2 0.22 1.23 18.18
N ASN A 3 0.45 0.65 19.36
CA ASN A 3 1.79 0.24 19.80
C ASN A 3 2.39 -0.91 18.98
N LEU A 4 1.58 -1.82 18.42
CA LEU A 4 2.10 -3.03 17.76
C LEU A 4 2.66 -2.71 16.36
N LEU A 5 1.96 -1.86 15.59
CA LEU A 5 2.45 -1.37 14.30
C LEU A 5 3.75 -0.58 14.49
N ARG A 6 3.78 0.31 15.49
CA ARG A 6 4.97 1.09 15.86
C ARG A 6 6.15 0.18 16.16
N THR A 7 6.00 -0.75 17.10
CA THR A 7 7.05 -1.66 17.51
C THR A 7 7.55 -2.49 16.33
N SER A 8 6.65 -3.02 15.52
CA SER A 8 7.03 -3.88 14.39
C SER A 8 7.79 -3.14 13.30
N VAL A 9 7.46 -1.86 13.04
CA VAL A 9 8.25 -0.99 12.16
C VAL A 9 9.60 -0.70 12.79
N GLN A 10 9.64 -0.38 14.08
CA GLN A 10 10.91 -0.12 14.75
C GLN A 10 11.84 -1.34 14.74
N GLU A 11 11.33 -2.56 14.82
CA GLU A 11 12.12 -3.79 14.76
C GLU A 11 12.57 -4.19 13.35
N ASN A 12 12.00 -3.59 12.29
CA ASN A 12 12.31 -3.95 10.92
C ASN A 12 13.75 -3.56 10.53
N LYS A 13 14.43 -4.46 9.79
CA LYS A 13 15.84 -4.28 9.41
C LYS A 13 16.08 -3.06 8.52
N ILE A 14 15.19 -2.81 7.56
CA ILE A 14 15.24 -1.60 6.71
C ILE A 14 15.11 -0.38 7.59
N PHE A 15 14.10 -0.34 8.48
CA PHE A 15 13.93 0.78 9.40
C PHE A 15 15.20 1.05 10.22
N GLN A 16 15.85 0.00 10.72
CA GLN A 16 17.08 0.12 11.52
C GLN A 16 18.27 0.68 10.75
N SER A 17 18.38 0.44 9.44
CA SER A 17 19.46 1.00 8.61
C SER A 17 19.24 2.46 8.19
N LEU A 18 18.04 3.01 8.37
CA LEU A 18 17.73 4.39 7.98
C LEU A 18 18.40 5.43 8.89
N SER A 19 18.62 6.63 8.34
CA SER A 19 19.07 7.79 9.10
C SER A 19 18.07 8.18 10.21
N SER A 20 18.54 8.83 11.27
CA SER A 20 17.66 9.28 12.37
C SER A 20 16.54 10.22 11.90
N GLN A 21 16.82 11.09 10.92
CA GLN A 21 15.82 11.98 10.33
C GLN A 21 14.74 11.18 9.58
N THR A 22 15.16 10.27 8.70
CA THR A 22 14.25 9.40 7.95
C THR A 22 13.37 8.55 8.86
N LYS A 23 13.97 7.93 9.90
CA LYS A 23 13.26 7.16 10.93
C LYS A 23 12.14 7.98 11.57
N SER A 24 12.42 9.22 11.93
CA SER A 24 11.45 10.13 12.56
C SER A 24 10.28 10.47 11.64
N ILE A 25 10.55 10.81 10.37
CA ILE A 25 9.52 11.14 9.39
C ILE A 25 8.64 9.91 9.11
N LEU A 26 9.27 8.76 8.83
CA LEU A 26 8.58 7.52 8.52
C LEU A 26 7.66 7.07 9.66
N LEU A 27 8.15 7.04 10.90
CA LEU A 27 7.32 6.70 12.06
C LEU A 27 6.15 7.68 12.22
N LYS A 28 6.40 8.99 12.11
CA LYS A 28 5.33 9.98 12.21
C LYS A 28 4.23 9.75 11.18
N LYS A 29 4.58 9.32 9.96
CA LYS A 29 3.60 8.99 8.93
C LYS A 29 2.84 7.71 9.25
N ILE A 30 3.54 6.60 9.49
CA ILE A 30 2.90 5.30 9.77
C ILE A 30 1.94 5.40 10.96
N MET A 31 2.33 6.13 12.01
CA MET A 31 1.52 6.26 13.23
C MET A 31 0.19 7.03 13.04
N ARG A 32 -0.02 7.70 11.90
CA ARG A 32 -1.29 8.37 11.59
C ARG A 32 -2.35 7.39 11.10
N TYR A 33 -1.94 6.27 10.53
CA TYR A 33 -2.84 5.28 9.96
C TYR A 33 -3.50 4.43 11.05
N LYS A 34 -4.77 4.13 10.85
CA LYS A 34 -5.65 3.34 11.72
C LYS A 34 -6.15 2.11 10.97
N LYS A 35 -6.75 1.16 11.69
CA LYS A 35 -7.48 0.04 11.11
C LYS A 35 -8.39 0.47 9.96
N ASN A 36 -8.33 -0.28 8.86
CA ASN A 36 -8.99 -0.04 7.57
C ASN A 36 -8.45 1.13 6.73
N ASP A 37 -7.44 1.87 7.19
CA ASP A 37 -6.75 2.81 6.31
C ASP A 37 -5.83 2.06 5.32
N TYR A 38 -5.50 2.73 4.21
CA TYR A 38 -4.67 2.18 3.15
C TYR A 38 -3.32 2.90 3.07
N LEU A 39 -2.25 2.11 3.12
CA LEU A 39 -0.88 2.55 2.92
C LEU A 39 -0.49 2.35 1.45
N GLN A 40 0.15 3.34 0.85
CA GLN A 40 0.66 3.26 -0.52
C GLN A 40 1.95 4.08 -0.65
N PHE A 41 2.90 3.62 -1.48
CA PHE A 41 4.22 4.25 -1.60
C PHE A 41 4.17 5.75 -1.92
N SER A 42 3.22 6.20 -2.75
CA SER A 42 3.07 7.64 -3.08
C SER A 42 2.87 8.54 -1.87
N THR A 43 2.34 8.00 -0.75
CA THR A 43 2.20 8.75 0.51
C THR A 43 3.50 8.80 1.33
N PHE A 44 4.55 8.12 0.89
CA PHE A 44 5.85 7.99 1.55
C PHE A 44 7.03 8.48 0.71
N GLU A 45 6.81 9.06 -0.48
CA GLU A 45 7.86 9.56 -1.37
C GLU A 45 8.76 10.64 -0.72
N ASP A 46 8.20 11.43 0.18
CA ASP A 46 8.89 12.45 0.97
C ASP A 46 9.69 11.90 2.17
N THR A 47 9.63 10.59 2.42
CA THR A 47 10.37 9.98 3.54
C THR A 47 11.80 9.58 3.17
N HIS A 48 12.21 9.77 1.91
CA HIS A 48 13.53 9.37 1.40
C HIS A 48 13.83 7.87 1.49
N ILE A 49 12.81 7.02 1.63
CA ILE A 49 12.94 5.58 1.40
C ILE A 49 12.67 5.28 -0.07
N SER A 50 13.37 4.30 -0.61
CA SER A 50 13.09 3.79 -1.96
C SER A 50 11.78 3.00 -1.99
N LYS A 51 11.21 2.87 -3.20
CA LYS A 51 10.01 2.04 -3.43
C LYS A 51 10.24 0.58 -3.01
N GLN A 52 11.44 0.05 -3.23
CA GLN A 52 11.80 -1.31 -2.83
C GLN A 52 11.86 -1.47 -1.31
N GLU A 53 12.50 -0.53 -0.61
CA GLU A 53 12.55 -0.51 0.86
C GLU A 53 11.16 -0.42 1.49
N PHE A 54 10.27 0.39 0.91
CA PHE A 54 8.88 0.47 1.34
C PHE A 54 8.18 -0.89 1.22
N TYR A 55 8.31 -1.57 0.08
CA TYR A 55 7.65 -2.88 -0.08
C TYR A 55 8.23 -3.97 0.81
N ILE A 56 9.54 -3.96 1.08
CA ILE A 56 10.15 -4.87 2.06
C ILE A 56 9.58 -4.59 3.45
N LEU A 57 9.48 -3.32 3.86
CA LEU A 57 8.87 -2.94 5.13
C LEU A 57 7.41 -3.41 5.22
N MET A 58 6.61 -3.22 4.16
CA MET A 58 5.21 -3.65 4.14
C MET A 58 5.07 -5.18 4.17
N SER A 59 5.94 -5.92 3.46
CA SER A 59 5.97 -7.39 3.49
C SER A 59 6.24 -7.91 4.90
N ASP A 60 7.21 -7.34 5.62
CA ASP A 60 7.49 -7.69 7.01
C ASP A 60 6.28 -7.43 7.94
N LEU A 61 5.50 -6.37 7.67
CA LEU A 61 4.29 -6.06 8.44
C LEU A 61 3.12 -6.99 8.06
N GLU A 62 3.06 -7.43 6.82
CA GLU A 62 2.09 -8.40 6.31
C GLU A 62 2.31 -9.79 6.92
N ASP A 63 3.56 -10.25 6.98
CA ASP A 63 3.94 -11.51 7.65
C ASP A 63 3.54 -11.51 9.14
N LYS A 64 3.58 -10.33 9.78
CA LYS A 64 3.13 -10.11 11.16
C LYS A 64 1.61 -9.92 11.29
N LYS A 65 0.86 -10.01 10.18
CA LYS A 65 -0.61 -9.82 10.10
C LYS A 65 -1.08 -8.45 10.59
N LEU A 66 -0.27 -7.42 10.39
CA LEU A 66 -0.58 -6.03 10.77
C LEU A 66 -1.18 -5.24 9.63
N VAL A 67 -0.80 -5.61 8.41
CA VAL A 67 -1.35 -5.09 7.16
C VAL A 67 -1.69 -6.26 6.23
N SER A 68 -2.56 -6.04 5.26
CA SER A 68 -2.85 -6.98 4.17
C SER A 68 -2.53 -6.29 2.86
N LYS A 69 -1.76 -6.93 1.98
CA LYS A 69 -1.63 -6.45 0.60
C LYS A 69 -3.00 -6.49 -0.06
N VAL A 70 -3.33 -5.42 -0.76
CA VAL A 70 -4.51 -5.31 -1.60
C VAL A 70 -4.15 -4.63 -2.90
N LEU A 71 -4.93 -4.88 -3.95
CA LEU A 71 -4.75 -4.30 -5.26
C LEU A 71 -5.94 -3.38 -5.55
N GLU A 72 -5.68 -2.12 -5.85
CA GLU A 72 -6.72 -1.19 -6.29
C GLU A 72 -6.65 -1.00 -7.79
N VAL A 73 -7.80 -1.16 -8.45
CA VAL A 73 -7.92 -1.02 -9.90
C VAL A 73 -8.21 0.43 -10.28
N TYR A 74 -7.50 0.91 -11.28
CA TYR A 74 -7.65 2.24 -11.85
C TYR A 74 -8.19 2.13 -13.26
N SER A 75 -9.03 3.08 -13.66
CA SER A 75 -9.47 3.18 -15.04
C SER A 75 -8.26 3.52 -15.93
N PRO A 76 -7.99 2.78 -17.01
CA PRO A 76 -6.93 3.14 -17.96
C PRO A 76 -7.24 4.45 -18.69
N TYR A 77 -8.53 4.82 -18.81
CA TYR A 77 -9.00 5.98 -19.54
C TYR A 77 -8.88 7.27 -18.72
N THR A 78 -9.40 7.26 -17.49
CA THR A 78 -9.43 8.46 -16.63
C THR A 78 -8.26 8.52 -15.66
N LYS A 79 -7.57 7.38 -15.44
CA LYS A 79 -6.54 7.20 -14.41
C LYS A 79 -7.05 7.39 -12.98
N ASN A 80 -8.36 7.50 -12.80
CA ASN A 80 -9.01 7.55 -11.50
C ASN A 80 -9.15 6.15 -10.91
N SER A 81 -9.30 6.10 -9.59
CA SER A 81 -9.62 4.87 -8.88
C SER A 81 -11.04 4.42 -9.25
N THR A 82 -11.21 3.12 -9.50
CA THR A 82 -12.54 2.52 -9.69
C THR A 82 -13.22 2.17 -8.36
N GLY A 83 -12.52 2.32 -7.24
CA GLY A 83 -12.99 1.87 -5.93
C GLY A 83 -12.95 0.35 -5.73
N LEU A 84 -12.67 -0.43 -6.78
CA LEU A 84 -12.50 -1.87 -6.67
C LEU A 84 -11.17 -2.21 -6.00
N ILE A 85 -11.27 -2.92 -4.86
CA ILE A 85 -10.14 -3.41 -4.08
C ILE A 85 -10.18 -4.94 -4.09
N LEU A 86 -9.03 -5.53 -4.40
CA LEU A 86 -8.85 -6.97 -4.58
C LEU A 86 -7.91 -7.48 -3.49
N ASP A 87 -8.37 -8.48 -2.75
CA ASP A 87 -7.64 -9.03 -1.61
C ASP A 87 -6.64 -10.14 -2.02
N GLU A 88 -6.72 -10.64 -3.27
CA GLU A 88 -5.84 -11.67 -3.81
C GLU A 88 -5.42 -11.36 -5.26
N ILE A 89 -4.46 -12.11 -5.79
CA ILE A 89 -4.04 -12.05 -7.19
C ILE A 89 -5.24 -12.45 -8.05
N ILE A 90 -5.98 -11.45 -8.54
CA ILE A 90 -6.94 -11.65 -9.63
C ILE A 90 -6.22 -12.33 -10.78
N HIS A 91 -6.91 -13.25 -11.44
CA HIS A 91 -6.49 -13.69 -12.76
C HIS A 91 -6.56 -12.46 -13.67
N PHE A 92 -5.44 -11.76 -13.84
CA PHE A 92 -5.29 -10.70 -14.85
C PHE A 92 -5.95 -11.22 -16.12
N ASN A 93 -7.04 -10.56 -16.55
CA ASN A 93 -7.94 -10.85 -17.69
C ASN A 93 -9.44 -10.64 -17.35
N ASP A 94 -9.82 -10.42 -16.08
CA ASP A 94 -11.19 -10.00 -15.77
C ASP A 94 -11.51 -8.64 -16.40
N THR A 95 -12.71 -8.51 -16.97
CA THR A 95 -13.22 -7.27 -17.58
C THR A 95 -14.07 -6.50 -16.58
N LEU A 96 -13.86 -5.19 -16.48
CA LEU A 96 -14.64 -4.27 -15.63
C LEU A 96 -15.22 -3.14 -16.46
N ILE A 97 -16.39 -2.66 -16.04
CA ILE A 97 -16.99 -1.43 -16.56
C ILE A 97 -16.46 -0.25 -15.72
N CYS A 98 -15.95 0.79 -16.38
CA CYS A 98 -15.61 2.04 -15.72
C CYS A 98 -16.86 2.91 -15.57
N ASP A 99 -17.36 3.12 -14.34
CA ASP A 99 -18.55 3.93 -14.06
C ASP A 99 -18.48 5.38 -14.58
N GLU A 100 -17.26 5.94 -14.74
CA GLU A 100 -17.07 7.31 -15.24
C GLU A 100 -17.22 7.43 -16.76
N THR A 101 -16.88 6.36 -17.51
CA THR A 101 -16.81 6.39 -18.98
C THR A 101 -17.78 5.42 -19.65
N ASP A 102 -18.40 4.51 -18.89
CA ASP A 102 -19.24 3.41 -19.39
C ASP A 102 -18.50 2.50 -20.38
N GLU A 103 -17.16 2.45 -20.27
CA GLU A 103 -16.30 1.62 -21.12
C GLU A 103 -15.77 0.40 -20.36
N ASP A 104 -15.81 -0.75 -21.04
CA ASP A 104 -15.20 -2.00 -20.59
C ASP A 104 -13.67 -1.95 -20.73
N PHE A 105 -12.95 -2.44 -19.72
CA PHE A 105 -11.51 -2.62 -19.79
C PHE A 105 -11.03 -3.86 -19.04
N GLU A 106 -9.90 -4.41 -19.48
CA GLU A 106 -9.25 -5.55 -18.83
C GLU A 106 -8.38 -5.11 -17.66
N ILE A 107 -8.42 -5.86 -16.55
CA ILE A 107 -7.50 -5.67 -15.44
C ILE A 107 -6.11 -6.16 -15.86
N THR A 108 -5.15 -5.24 -15.92
CA THR A 108 -3.76 -5.49 -16.30
C THR A 108 -2.81 -5.00 -15.21
N PRO A 109 -1.55 -5.46 -15.17
CA PRO A 109 -0.58 -4.94 -14.22
C PRO A 109 -0.38 -3.42 -14.29
N ASP A 110 -0.64 -2.79 -15.44
CA ASP A 110 -0.44 -1.36 -15.66
C ASP A 110 -1.54 -0.49 -15.04
N ASN A 111 -2.75 -1.04 -14.88
CA ASN A 111 -3.90 -0.32 -14.31
C ASN A 111 -4.21 -0.75 -12.87
N VAL A 112 -3.29 -1.46 -12.22
CA VAL A 112 -3.41 -1.89 -10.83
C VAL A 112 -2.32 -1.24 -9.98
N LYS A 113 -2.69 -0.72 -8.80
CA LYS A 113 -1.72 -0.24 -7.80
C LYS A 113 -1.78 -1.06 -6.53
N VAL A 114 -0.60 -1.47 -6.06
CA VAL A 114 -0.44 -2.14 -4.77
C VAL A 114 -0.67 -1.15 -3.63
N LYS A 115 -1.58 -1.51 -2.72
CA LYS A 115 -1.80 -0.85 -1.43
C LYS A 115 -1.70 -1.89 -0.31
N TYR A 116 -1.63 -1.41 0.92
CA TYR A 116 -1.65 -2.25 2.11
C TYR A 116 -2.72 -1.75 3.07
N LYS A 117 -3.74 -2.56 3.33
CA LYS A 117 -4.82 -2.25 4.28
C LYS A 117 -4.35 -2.53 5.70
N VAL A 118 -4.47 -1.57 6.61
CA VAL A 118 -4.14 -1.77 8.03
C VAL A 118 -5.20 -2.64 8.71
N ILE A 119 -4.79 -3.72 9.37
CA ILE A 119 -5.69 -4.71 9.99
C ILE A 119 -5.95 -4.39 11.47
N ILE A 120 -4.99 -3.78 12.16
CA ILE A 120 -4.97 -3.58 13.62
C ILE A 120 -5.30 -2.16 14.09
#